data_AF-A0A7G2II37-F1
#
_entry.id   AF-A0A7G2II37-F1
#
_cell.length_a   1.000
_cell.length_b   1.000
_cell.length_c   1.000
_cell.angle_alpha   90.00
_cell.angle_beta   90.00
_cell.angle_gamma   90.00
#
_symmetry.space_group_name_H-M   'P 1'
#
loop_
_entity.id
_entity.type
_entity.pdbx_description
1 polymer ?
#
loop_
_entity_poly.entity_id
_entity_poly.type
_entity_poly.pdbx_seq_one_letter_code
_entity_poly.pdbx_strand_id
1 'polypeptide(L)'
;MQEGTLWLTETGVIGAAGSQQYVTVGQGSTLGGNGTVNGNVDNAGTLRFGDNTAAQSGFIINGNVTNKGSIASSGTTPGNTLTINGNYTGTGGNLTLNTYLGDDSSPTDELIVAGDVDGKTTLYINQAGGEGAFTDQGIEIVNVGGTSTDDAFSLGNRVLIGPYEYRLYEDNEKLVFTLTGGDTR
;
A
#
# COMPACT_ATOMS: atom_id res chain seq x y z
N MET A 1 4.44 -19.89 17.16
CA MET A 1 3.38 -19.97 16.13
C MET A 1 4.02 -20.57 14.89
N GLN A 2 3.31 -21.43 14.16
CA GLN A 2 3.82 -21.97 12.90
C GLN A 2 3.63 -20.92 11.81
N GLU A 3 4.74 -20.46 11.24
CA GLU A 3 4.78 -19.47 10.17
C GLU A 3 4.38 -20.15 8.87
N GLY A 4 3.18 -19.85 8.38
CA GLY A 4 2.67 -20.36 7.12
C GLY A 4 2.61 -19.23 6.09
N THR A 5 3.23 -19.44 4.93
CA THR A 5 3.12 -18.51 3.80
C THR A 5 2.33 -19.19 2.68
N LEU A 6 1.27 -18.54 2.22
CA LEU A 6 0.67 -18.81 0.93
C LEU A 6 1.10 -17.71 -0.05
N TRP A 7 1.78 -18.11 -1.12
CA TRP A 7 2.24 -17.20 -2.16
C TRP A 7 1.51 -17.49 -3.48
N LEU A 8 0.84 -16.49 -4.03
CA LEU A 8 0.15 -16.55 -5.30
C LEU A 8 1.03 -15.96 -6.39
N THR A 9 1.31 -16.74 -7.42
CA THR A 9 1.87 -16.23 -8.67
C THR A 9 0.80 -15.47 -9.46
N GLU A 10 1.21 -14.77 -10.52
CA GLU A 10 0.34 -13.90 -11.34
C GLU A 10 -1.00 -14.52 -11.76
N THR A 11 -1.00 -15.81 -12.13
CA THR A 11 -2.21 -16.54 -12.54
C THR A 11 -2.92 -17.26 -11.40
N GLY A 12 -2.40 -17.16 -10.18
CA GLY A 12 -2.95 -17.79 -8.99
C GLY A 12 -4.21 -17.07 -8.52
N VAL A 13 -5.28 -17.84 -8.27
CA VAL A 13 -6.59 -17.29 -7.87
C VAL A 13 -7.11 -18.04 -6.64
N ILE A 14 -7.54 -17.29 -5.62
CA ILE A 14 -8.34 -17.81 -4.51
C ILE A 14 -9.81 -17.41 -4.73
N GLY A 15 -10.72 -18.38 -4.67
CA GLY A 15 -12.17 -18.13 -4.73
C GLY A 15 -12.73 -17.89 -6.14
N ALA A 16 -14.04 -18.06 -6.28
CA ALA A 16 -14.76 -17.77 -7.52
C ALA A 16 -15.06 -16.26 -7.63
N ALA A 17 -15.11 -15.72 -8.85
CA ALA A 17 -15.49 -14.32 -9.07
C ALA A 17 -16.82 -13.96 -8.39
N GLY A 18 -16.88 -12.79 -7.75
CA GLY A 18 -18.05 -12.33 -7.00
C GLY A 18 -18.27 -13.02 -5.64
N SER A 19 -17.35 -13.89 -5.21
CA SER A 19 -17.36 -14.48 -3.87
C SER A 19 -17.42 -13.40 -2.78
N GLN A 20 -18.24 -13.65 -1.76
CA GLN A 20 -18.38 -12.81 -0.56
C GLN A 20 -17.72 -13.45 0.67
N GLN A 21 -17.03 -14.57 0.47
CA GLN A 21 -16.36 -15.30 1.55
C GLN A 21 -15.11 -14.57 2.02
N TYR A 22 -14.67 -14.90 3.24
CA TYR A 22 -13.49 -14.32 3.85
C TYR A 22 -12.26 -15.21 3.66
N VAL A 23 -11.15 -14.59 3.30
CA VAL A 23 -9.80 -15.12 3.49
C VAL A 23 -9.22 -14.46 4.74
N THR A 24 -9.04 -15.24 5.80
CA THR A 24 -8.45 -14.74 7.05
C THR A 24 -6.95 -15.00 7.06
N VAL A 25 -6.16 -13.93 7.18
CA VAL A 25 -4.71 -14.01 7.40
C VAL A 25 -4.48 -13.90 8.91
N GLY A 26 -4.29 -15.03 9.57
CA GLY A 26 -4.08 -15.08 11.02
C GLY A 26 -2.71 -14.52 11.44
N GLN A 27 -2.55 -14.19 12.71
CA GLN A 27 -1.26 -13.78 13.28
C GLN A 27 -0.18 -14.84 12.98
N GLY A 28 1.00 -14.39 12.55
CA GLY A 28 2.11 -15.26 12.15
C GLY A 28 1.94 -15.95 10.78
N SER A 29 0.80 -15.76 10.10
CA SER A 29 0.62 -16.21 8.72
C SER A 29 0.92 -15.08 7.73
N THR A 30 1.36 -15.47 6.53
CA THR A 30 1.55 -14.58 5.39
C THR A 30 0.68 -15.03 4.23
N LEU A 31 -0.09 -14.11 3.66
CA LEU A 31 -0.65 -14.24 2.31
C LEU A 31 0.06 -13.22 1.42
N GLY A 32 0.49 -13.62 0.24
CA GLY A 32 0.98 -12.60 -0.68
C GLY A 32 1.27 -13.08 -2.09
N GLY A 33 1.97 -12.22 -2.83
CA GLY A 33 2.37 -12.43 -4.20
C GLY A 33 1.70 -11.43 -5.14
N ASN A 34 1.46 -11.87 -6.36
CA ASN A 34 0.98 -11.05 -7.47
C ASN A 34 -0.23 -11.65 -8.20
N GLY A 35 -0.97 -12.53 -7.53
CA GLY A 35 -2.19 -13.15 -8.04
C GLY A 35 -3.48 -12.39 -7.71
N THR A 36 -4.59 -13.13 -7.57
CA THR A 36 -5.92 -12.57 -7.26
C THR A 36 -6.61 -13.30 -6.11
N VAL A 37 -7.29 -12.54 -5.25
CA VAL A 37 -8.24 -13.04 -4.25
C VAL A 37 -9.63 -12.58 -4.63
N ASN A 38 -10.56 -13.51 -4.87
CA ASN A 38 -11.98 -13.23 -5.03
C ASN A 38 -12.70 -13.48 -3.70
N GLY A 39 -12.97 -12.40 -2.97
CA GLY A 39 -13.53 -12.43 -1.63
C GLY A 39 -12.98 -11.32 -0.75
N ASN A 40 -13.55 -11.24 0.45
CA ASN A 40 -13.10 -10.31 1.48
C ASN A 40 -11.80 -10.83 2.13
N VAL A 41 -10.95 -9.94 2.60
CA VAL A 41 -9.73 -10.28 3.34
C VAL A 41 -9.77 -9.67 4.74
N ASP A 42 -9.60 -10.51 5.75
CA ASP A 42 -9.41 -10.09 7.14
C ASP A 42 -7.95 -10.37 7.53
N ASN A 43 -7.13 -9.32 7.58
CA ASN A 43 -5.69 -9.42 7.83
C ASN A 43 -5.33 -9.08 9.27
N ALA A 44 -5.00 -10.09 10.07
CA ALA A 44 -4.34 -9.95 11.36
C ALA A 44 -2.87 -10.42 11.34
N GLY A 45 -2.38 -10.88 10.19
CA GLY A 45 -1.02 -11.36 9.96
C GLY A 45 -0.24 -10.42 9.06
N THR A 46 0.35 -10.98 7.99
CA THR A 46 1.04 -10.20 6.96
C THR A 46 0.40 -10.44 5.59
N LEU A 47 -0.02 -9.35 4.94
CA LEU A 47 -0.36 -9.34 3.52
C LEU A 47 0.84 -8.77 2.75
N ARG A 48 1.32 -9.50 1.75
CA ARG A 48 2.38 -9.02 0.86
C ARG A 48 1.89 -8.86 -0.56
N PHE A 49 2.20 -7.75 -1.20
CA PHE A 49 1.88 -7.54 -2.61
C PHE A 49 3.16 -7.31 -3.42
N GLY A 50 3.11 -7.59 -4.71
CA GLY A 50 4.25 -7.50 -5.61
C GLY A 50 5.07 -8.79 -5.69
N ASP A 51 6.15 -8.75 -6.46
CA ASP A 51 7.07 -9.87 -6.64
C ASP A 51 8.50 -9.43 -6.28
N ASN A 52 9.24 -10.33 -5.63
CA ASN A 52 10.66 -10.13 -5.38
C ASN A 52 11.50 -10.23 -6.67
N THR A 53 10.94 -10.78 -7.75
CA THR A 53 11.67 -11.08 -9.00
C THR A 53 11.25 -10.26 -10.21
N ALA A 54 10.09 -9.58 -10.17
CA ALA A 54 9.56 -8.78 -11.26
C ALA A 54 9.16 -7.37 -10.77
N ALA A 55 9.62 -6.34 -11.49
CA ALA A 55 9.18 -4.97 -11.25
C ALA A 55 7.72 -4.79 -11.69
N GLN A 56 7.01 -3.82 -11.08
CA GLN A 56 5.66 -3.43 -11.46
C GLN A 56 4.62 -4.57 -11.35
N SER A 57 4.69 -5.33 -10.26
CA SER A 57 3.75 -6.44 -10.02
C SER A 57 2.51 -5.97 -9.27
N GLY A 58 1.33 -6.48 -9.67
CA GLY A 58 0.06 -6.18 -9.03
C GLY A 58 -0.49 -7.34 -8.21
N PHE A 59 -1.06 -7.07 -7.04
CA PHE A 59 -1.87 -8.02 -6.29
C PHE A 59 -3.31 -7.52 -6.17
N ILE A 60 -4.28 -8.35 -6.53
CA ILE A 60 -5.68 -7.92 -6.65
C ILE A 60 -6.56 -8.61 -5.61
N ILE A 61 -7.38 -7.84 -4.90
CA ILE A 61 -8.43 -8.32 -4.01
C ILE A 61 -9.77 -7.82 -4.54
N ASN A 62 -10.60 -8.74 -5.04
CA ASN A 62 -11.97 -8.49 -5.48
C ASN A 62 -12.95 -8.65 -4.31
N GLY A 63 -12.85 -7.75 -3.35
CA GLY A 63 -13.67 -7.69 -2.14
C GLY A 63 -13.17 -6.65 -1.16
N ASN A 64 -13.78 -6.60 0.02
CA ASN A 64 -13.39 -5.67 1.08
C ASN A 64 -12.17 -6.17 1.84
N VAL A 65 -11.35 -5.25 2.37
CA VAL A 65 -10.19 -5.57 3.20
C VAL A 65 -10.33 -4.92 4.57
N THR A 66 -10.19 -5.71 5.62
CA THR A 66 -9.97 -5.22 6.99
C THR A 66 -8.53 -5.50 7.38
N ASN A 67 -7.78 -4.47 7.78
CA ASN A 67 -6.36 -4.59 8.12
C ASN A 67 -6.09 -4.27 9.59
N LYS A 68 -5.77 -5.31 10.37
CA LYS A 68 -5.25 -5.23 11.74
C LYS A 68 -3.75 -5.55 11.83
N GLY A 69 -3.24 -6.24 10.81
CA GLY A 69 -1.86 -6.69 10.71
C GLY A 69 -0.98 -5.74 9.91
N SER A 70 -0.07 -6.32 9.14
CA SER A 70 0.83 -5.61 8.24
C SER A 70 0.45 -5.84 6.79
N ILE A 71 0.46 -4.78 5.99
CA ILE A 71 0.47 -4.85 4.54
C ILE A 71 1.81 -4.28 4.09
N ALA A 72 2.56 -5.01 3.27
CA ALA A 72 3.85 -4.52 2.78
C ALA A 72 4.10 -4.95 1.34
N SER A 73 4.69 -4.06 0.56
CA SER A 73 5.24 -4.43 -0.75
C SER A 73 6.37 -5.45 -0.59
N SER A 74 6.53 -6.27 -1.63
CA SER A 74 7.57 -7.28 -1.75
C SER A 74 8.72 -6.74 -2.58
N GLY A 75 9.92 -7.26 -2.35
CA GLY A 75 11.13 -6.80 -3.02
C GLY A 75 11.57 -5.41 -2.55
N THR A 76 12.47 -4.82 -3.34
CA THR A 76 13.09 -3.52 -3.04
C THR A 76 12.88 -2.50 -4.16
N THR A 77 12.29 -2.92 -5.29
CA THR A 77 12.07 -2.05 -6.45
C THR A 77 10.66 -1.49 -6.36
N PRO A 78 10.49 -0.15 -6.33
CA PRO A 78 9.17 0.47 -6.34
C PRO A 78 8.38 0.18 -7.62
N GLY A 79 7.06 0.35 -7.52
CA GLY A 79 6.12 0.26 -8.64
C GLY A 79 5.11 -0.87 -8.49
N ASN A 80 5.13 -1.61 -7.39
CA ASN A 80 4.15 -2.66 -7.12
C ASN A 80 2.83 -2.05 -6.68
N THR A 81 1.72 -2.71 -7.02
CA THR A 81 0.38 -2.24 -6.67
C THR A 81 -0.37 -3.27 -5.85
N LEU A 82 -1.07 -2.80 -4.82
CA LEU A 82 -2.16 -3.55 -4.19
C LEU A 82 -3.47 -2.91 -4.63
N THR A 83 -4.27 -3.65 -5.40
CA THR A 83 -5.60 -3.19 -5.83
C THR A 83 -6.68 -3.86 -5.01
N ILE A 84 -7.56 -3.07 -4.42
CA ILE A 84 -8.72 -3.51 -3.64
C ILE A 84 -9.98 -3.03 -4.39
N ASN A 85 -10.67 -3.95 -5.05
CA ASN A 85 -11.94 -3.69 -5.74
C ASN A 85 -13.12 -3.79 -4.76
N GLY A 86 -13.03 -3.02 -3.68
CA GLY A 86 -13.97 -2.95 -2.56
C GLY A 86 -13.54 -1.86 -1.58
N ASN A 87 -14.06 -1.91 -0.36
CA ASN A 87 -13.71 -0.97 0.70
C ASN A 87 -12.47 -1.44 1.48
N TYR A 88 -11.72 -0.50 2.02
CA TYR A 88 -10.60 -0.76 2.92
C TYR A 88 -10.86 -0.17 4.31
N THR A 89 -10.67 -0.97 5.36
CA THR A 89 -10.82 -0.53 6.74
C THR A 89 -9.56 -0.82 7.54
N GLY A 90 -8.87 0.24 7.97
CA GLY A 90 -7.74 0.14 8.89
C GLY A 90 -8.22 -0.05 10.34
N THR A 91 -7.68 -1.03 11.05
CA THR A 91 -8.01 -1.31 12.47
C THR A 91 -6.77 -1.25 13.36
N GLY A 92 -5.92 -0.24 13.11
CA GLY A 92 -4.62 -0.08 13.77
C GLY A 92 -3.49 -0.91 13.13
N GLY A 93 -3.72 -1.40 11.91
CA GLY A 93 -2.70 -2.07 11.11
C GLY A 93 -1.71 -1.08 10.47
N ASN A 94 -0.72 -1.61 9.76
CA ASN A 94 0.23 -0.81 9.01
C ASN A 94 0.22 -1.12 7.50
N LEU A 95 0.65 -0.14 6.72
CA LEU A 95 0.94 -0.24 5.30
C LEU A 95 2.38 0.22 5.07
N THR A 96 3.19 -0.56 4.38
CA THR A 96 4.57 -0.21 4.04
C THR A 96 4.77 -0.21 2.52
N LEU A 97 5.18 0.94 1.98
CA LEU A 97 5.42 1.18 0.55
C LEU A 97 6.90 1.47 0.31
N ASN A 98 7.45 0.99 -0.81
CA ASN A 98 8.76 1.42 -1.28
C ASN A 98 8.59 2.59 -2.24
N THR A 99 9.40 3.63 -2.07
CA THR A 99 9.34 4.84 -2.91
C THR A 99 10.75 5.27 -3.29
N TYR A 100 10.97 5.55 -4.57
CA TYR A 100 12.14 6.30 -5.03
C TYR A 100 11.86 7.79 -4.75
N LEU A 101 12.62 8.44 -3.87
CA LEU A 101 12.28 9.83 -3.48
C LEU A 101 12.83 10.84 -4.49
N GLY A 102 11.96 11.40 -5.32
CA GLY A 102 12.28 12.39 -6.36
C GLY A 102 11.11 13.35 -6.64
N ASP A 103 10.84 13.63 -7.91
CA ASP A 103 9.73 14.51 -8.33
C ASP A 103 8.40 13.74 -8.45
N ASP A 104 7.35 14.37 -8.98
CA ASP A 104 6.01 13.79 -9.15
C ASP A 104 6.00 12.49 -9.97
N SER A 105 7.01 12.24 -10.80
CA SER A 105 7.12 11.04 -11.64
C SER A 105 7.85 9.87 -10.96
N SER A 106 8.19 10.04 -9.69
CA SER A 106 8.92 9.07 -8.89
C SER A 106 8.23 7.70 -8.87
N PRO A 107 8.96 6.62 -9.20
CA PRO A 107 8.46 5.26 -9.00
C PRO A 107 8.13 5.02 -7.53
N THR A 108 6.92 4.57 -7.26
CA THR A 108 6.45 4.23 -5.93
C THR A 108 5.54 3.02 -5.97
N ASP A 109 5.54 2.25 -4.88
CA ASP A 109 4.46 1.32 -4.62
C ASP A 109 3.17 2.07 -4.29
N GLU A 110 2.02 1.47 -4.61
CA GLU A 110 0.73 2.12 -4.51
C GLU A 110 -0.35 1.19 -3.92
N LEU A 111 -1.19 1.76 -3.06
CA LEU A 111 -2.47 1.16 -2.66
C LEU A 111 -3.61 1.81 -3.46
N ILE A 112 -4.34 1.01 -4.23
CA ILE A 112 -5.50 1.47 -5.00
C ILE A 112 -6.76 0.85 -4.38
N VAL A 113 -7.71 1.67 -3.96
CA VAL A 113 -8.98 1.24 -3.36
C VAL A 113 -10.13 1.77 -4.19
N ALA A 114 -10.93 0.89 -4.79
CA ALA A 114 -12.06 1.30 -5.63
C ALA A 114 -13.25 1.86 -4.84
N GLY A 115 -13.40 1.44 -3.58
CA GLY A 115 -14.48 1.86 -2.68
C GLY A 115 -14.02 2.85 -1.62
N ASP A 116 -14.70 2.83 -0.48
CA ASP A 116 -14.43 3.74 0.64
C ASP A 116 -13.24 3.26 1.48
N VAL A 117 -12.58 4.23 2.12
CA VAL A 117 -11.52 4.03 3.11
C VAL A 117 -11.98 4.57 4.46
N ASP A 118 -11.88 3.75 5.50
CA ASP A 118 -12.24 4.12 6.88
C ASP A 118 -11.23 3.55 7.91
N GLY A 119 -11.30 4.05 9.14
CA GLY A 119 -10.54 3.56 10.27
C GLY A 119 -9.16 4.19 10.39
N LYS A 120 -8.15 3.41 10.80
CA LYS A 120 -6.78 3.90 11.01
C LYS A 120 -5.73 2.92 10.53
N THR A 121 -4.80 3.41 9.73
CA THR A 121 -3.62 2.71 9.25
C THR A 121 -2.37 3.57 9.43
N THR A 122 -1.32 2.98 10.02
CA THR A 122 -0.01 3.61 10.07
C THR A 122 0.73 3.34 8.77
N LEU A 123 1.04 4.38 8.01
CA LEU A 123 1.77 4.31 6.76
C LEU A 123 3.28 4.44 7.01
N TYR A 124 4.07 3.51 6.49
CA TYR A 124 5.53 3.56 6.48
C TYR A 124 6.07 3.63 5.06
N ILE A 125 7.12 4.42 4.88
CA ILE A 125 7.84 4.49 3.61
C ILE A 125 9.25 3.97 3.78
N ASN A 126 9.56 2.98 2.95
CA ASN A 126 10.91 2.52 2.71
C ASN A 126 11.49 3.33 1.55
N GLN A 127 12.57 4.06 1.82
CA GLN A 127 13.32 4.74 0.78
C GLN A 127 14.08 3.70 -0.06
N ALA A 128 13.67 3.56 -1.32
CA ALA A 128 14.26 2.63 -2.28
C ALA A 128 15.11 3.35 -3.33
N GLY A 129 15.96 4.28 -2.84
CA GLY A 129 16.71 5.22 -3.66
C GLY A 129 16.09 6.61 -3.66
N GLY A 130 16.56 7.46 -4.57
CA GLY A 130 16.15 8.85 -4.69
C GLY A 130 17.31 9.83 -4.50
N GLU A 131 17.22 10.97 -5.18
CA GLU A 131 18.10 12.12 -4.98
C GLU A 131 17.37 13.25 -4.23
N GLY A 132 16.05 13.13 -4.09
CA GLY A 132 15.15 14.18 -3.64
C GLY A 132 14.95 15.27 -4.68
N ALA A 133 13.71 15.71 -4.83
CA ALA A 133 13.33 16.82 -5.69
C ALA A 133 12.04 17.47 -5.18
N PHE A 134 11.78 18.67 -5.67
CA PHE A 134 10.49 19.32 -5.46
C PHE A 134 9.39 18.56 -6.22
N THR A 135 8.19 18.54 -5.61
CA THR A 135 6.97 17.96 -6.17
C THR A 135 5.94 19.06 -6.38
N ASP A 136 5.32 19.13 -7.54
CA ASP A 136 4.21 20.07 -7.79
C ASP A 136 2.88 19.45 -7.39
N GLN A 137 2.58 18.26 -7.91
CA GLN A 137 1.39 17.48 -7.58
C GLN A 137 1.62 16.52 -6.41
N GLY A 138 2.86 16.13 -6.16
CA GLY A 138 3.21 15.11 -5.17
C GLY A 138 3.37 13.71 -5.77
N ILE A 139 4.03 12.83 -5.02
CA ILE A 139 4.17 11.42 -5.36
C ILE A 139 2.94 10.68 -4.83
N GLU A 140 2.03 10.26 -5.71
CA GLU A 140 0.81 9.54 -5.36
C GLU A 140 1.11 8.12 -4.87
N ILE A 141 0.61 7.78 -3.68
CA ILE A 141 0.90 6.51 -3.00
C ILE A 141 -0.35 5.75 -2.55
N VAL A 142 -1.48 6.44 -2.46
CA VAL A 142 -2.78 5.85 -2.21
C VAL A 142 -3.80 6.56 -3.09
N ASN A 143 -4.62 5.78 -3.79
CA ASN A 143 -5.70 6.26 -4.63
C ASN A 143 -7.03 5.67 -4.14
N VAL A 144 -7.97 6.52 -3.77
CA VAL A 144 -9.30 6.12 -3.27
C VAL A 144 -10.38 6.56 -4.25
N GLY A 145 -11.17 5.60 -4.73
CA GLY A 145 -12.28 5.84 -5.65
C GLY A 145 -13.59 6.25 -4.97
N GLY A 146 -13.74 5.92 -3.68
CA GLY A 146 -14.85 6.34 -2.81
C GLY A 146 -14.45 7.49 -1.88
N THR A 147 -15.04 7.53 -0.68
CA THR A 147 -14.67 8.51 0.36
C THR A 147 -13.58 7.97 1.28
N SER A 148 -12.66 8.83 1.69
CA SER A 148 -11.65 8.55 2.73
C SER A 148 -11.94 9.39 3.97
N THR A 149 -11.84 8.80 5.17
CA THR A 149 -11.89 9.58 6.42
C THR A 149 -10.56 10.31 6.65
N ASP A 150 -10.60 11.56 7.10
CA ASP A 150 -9.42 12.44 7.30
C ASP A 150 -8.25 11.81 8.10
N ASP A 151 -8.52 10.85 9.00
CA ASP A 151 -7.49 10.17 9.81
C ASP A 151 -7.26 8.70 9.44
N ALA A 152 -7.69 8.29 8.23
CA ALA A 152 -7.51 6.95 7.68
C ALA A 152 -6.05 6.51 7.64
N PHE A 153 -5.15 7.44 7.27
CA PHE A 153 -3.72 7.18 7.18
C PHE A 153 -2.93 8.22 7.97
N SER A 154 -1.91 7.74 8.68
CA SER A 154 -0.94 8.61 9.34
C SER A 154 0.47 8.08 9.16
N LEU A 155 1.41 8.98 8.91
CA LEU A 155 2.80 8.61 8.64
C LEU A 155 3.49 8.12 9.93
N GLY A 156 4.07 6.92 9.88
CA GLY A 156 4.74 6.25 11.00
C GLY A 156 6.24 6.51 11.09
N ASN A 157 6.87 7.08 10.05
CA ASN A 157 8.28 7.45 10.03
C ASN A 157 8.53 8.77 9.27
N ARG A 158 9.62 9.45 9.58
CA ARG A 158 10.07 10.59 8.75
C ARG A 158 10.57 10.06 7.40
N VAL A 159 10.27 10.78 6.33
CA VAL A 159 10.67 10.44 4.96
C VAL A 159 11.63 11.52 4.48
N LEU A 160 12.93 11.20 4.51
CA LEU A 160 14.03 12.14 4.32
C LEU A 160 15.00 11.62 3.25
N ILE A 161 15.46 12.50 2.36
CA ILE A 161 16.58 12.24 1.45
C ILE A 161 17.42 13.50 1.31
N GLY A 162 18.69 13.44 1.72
CA GLY A 162 19.55 14.63 1.73
C GLY A 162 18.91 15.79 2.52
N PRO A 163 18.74 16.99 1.90
CA PRO A 163 18.10 18.14 2.54
C PRO A 163 16.56 18.10 2.51
N TYR A 164 15.96 17.10 1.86
CA TYR A 164 14.54 17.05 1.54
C TYR A 164 13.77 16.22 2.57
N GLU A 165 12.66 16.78 3.08
CA GLU A 165 11.67 16.07 3.90
C GLU A 165 10.32 16.03 3.18
N TYR A 166 9.87 14.82 2.85
CA TYR A 166 8.56 14.57 2.27
C TYR A 166 7.54 14.37 3.39
N ARG A 167 6.37 14.98 3.24
CA ARG A 167 5.25 14.85 4.16
C ARG A 167 4.02 14.35 3.42
N LEU A 168 3.18 13.64 4.17
CA LEU A 168 1.93 13.10 3.68
C LEU A 168 0.87 14.21 3.63
N TYR A 169 0.21 14.34 2.48
CA TYR A 169 -0.95 15.19 2.27
C TYR A 169 -2.06 14.40 1.59
N GLU A 170 -3.31 14.76 1.89
CA GLU A 170 -4.49 14.26 1.19
C GLU A 170 -4.99 15.35 0.25
N ASP A 171 -5.15 15.02 -1.04
CA ASP A 171 -5.67 15.90 -2.08
C ASP A 171 -6.69 15.12 -2.93
N ASN A 172 -7.98 15.51 -2.85
CA ASN A 172 -9.09 14.87 -3.57
C ASN A 172 -9.03 13.33 -3.53
N GLU A 173 -9.06 12.77 -2.31
CA GLU A 173 -9.09 11.33 -2.07
C GLU A 173 -7.84 10.56 -2.54
N LYS A 174 -6.77 11.29 -2.87
CA LYS A 174 -5.43 10.74 -3.08
C LYS A 174 -4.53 11.13 -1.92
N LEU A 175 -3.72 10.20 -1.45
CA LEU A 175 -2.59 10.55 -0.59
C LEU A 175 -1.32 10.70 -1.42
N VAL A 176 -0.68 11.84 -1.26
CA VAL A 176 0.53 12.22 -1.97
C VAL A 176 1.64 12.59 -0.99
N PHE A 177 2.89 12.28 -1.34
CA PHE A 177 4.05 12.89 -0.70
C PHE A 177 4.40 14.19 -1.37
N THR A 178 4.41 15.28 -0.60
CA THR A 178 4.93 16.56 -1.08
C THR A 178 6.15 16.97 -0.29
N LEU A 179 7.06 17.67 -0.99
CA LEU A 179 8.22 18.25 -0.35
C LEU A 179 7.82 19.49 0.46
N THR A 180 8.02 19.47 1.77
CA THR A 180 7.94 20.71 2.56
C THR A 180 9.30 21.39 2.64
N GLY A 181 9.49 22.43 1.83
CA GLY A 181 10.44 23.52 2.05
C GLY A 181 11.92 23.15 2.24
N GLY A 182 12.65 23.03 1.13
CA GLY A 182 14.02 23.52 1.07
C GLY A 182 13.97 24.99 0.65
N ASP A 183 14.39 25.90 1.52
CA ASP A 183 14.59 27.32 1.19
C ASP A 183 15.46 27.38 -0.08
N THR A 184 14.92 27.90 -1.18
CA THR A 184 15.69 28.23 -2.37
C THR A 184 16.56 29.44 -2.03
N ARG A 185 17.73 29.17 -1.42
CA ARG A 185 18.80 30.16 -1.26
C ARG A 185 20.10 29.66 -1.82
#